data_AF-A0A1H0X8Q7-F1
#
_entry.id   AF-A0A1H0X8Q7-F1
#
_cell.length_a   1.000
_cell.length_b   1.000
_cell.length_c   1.000
_cell.angle_alpha   90.00
_cell.angle_beta   90.00
_cell.angle_gamma   90.00
#
_symmetry.space_group_name_H-M   'P 1'
#
loop_
_entity.id
_entity.type
_entity.pdbx_description
1 polymer ?
#
loop_
_entity_poly.entity_id
_entity_poly.type
_entity_poly.pdbx_seq_one_letter_code
_entity_poly.pdbx_strand_id
1 'polypeptide(L)'
;MAGGREELACHLAALKQRSGLSSCSEWGRKSHISSSTLHRYCSGTTVPPDCRTVVGIATACSADDEELVELLAQWRVATGQAALPEIVRPAPESRRSPRPRTFS
;
A
#
# COMPACT_ATOMS: atom_id res chain seq x y z
N MET A 1 17.83 -10.28 0.20
CA MET A 1 17.13 -9.11 -0.34
C MET A 1 15.69 -9.23 0.12
N ALA A 2 15.38 -8.75 1.33
CA ALA A 2 13.97 -8.67 1.76
C ALA A 2 13.26 -7.76 0.74
N GLY A 3 12.13 -8.21 0.19
CA GLY A 3 11.44 -7.44 -0.84
C GLY A 3 10.99 -6.09 -0.28
N GLY A 4 10.85 -5.04 -1.09
CA GLY A 4 10.43 -3.71 -0.60
C GLY A 4 9.13 -3.72 0.24
N ARG A 5 8.29 -4.74 0.07
CA ARG A 5 7.10 -5.01 0.92
C ARG A 5 7.43 -5.36 2.38
N GLU A 6 8.52 -6.09 2.62
CA GLU A 6 8.95 -6.52 3.96
C GLU A 6 9.63 -5.36 4.70
N GLU A 7 10.41 -4.53 4.00
CA GLU A 7 10.97 -3.30 4.56
C GLU A 7 9.88 -2.32 4.98
N LEU A 8 8.87 -2.10 4.13
CA LEU A 8 7.72 -1.29 4.46
C LEU A 8 6.99 -1.84 5.71
N ALA A 9 6.79 -3.17 5.76
CA ALA A 9 6.11 -3.82 6.87
C ALA A 9 6.89 -3.68 8.19
N CYS A 10 8.21 -3.82 8.14
CA CYS A 10 9.10 -3.64 9.28
C CYS A 10 9.06 -2.20 9.80
N HIS A 11 9.11 -1.22 8.89
CA HIS A 11 9.03 0.20 9.25
C HIS A 11 7.68 0.53 9.92
N LEU A 12 6.56 0.05 9.34
CA LEU A 12 5.23 0.21 9.94
C LEU A 12 5.14 -0.41 11.34
N ALA A 13 5.75 -1.58 11.54
CA ALA A 13 5.78 -2.24 12.84
C ALA A 13 6.59 -1.47 13.88
N ALA A 14 7.75 -0.91 13.49
CA ALA A 14 8.60 -0.09 14.36
C ALA A 14 7.92 1.22 14.76
N LEU A 15 7.29 1.91 13.80
CA LEU A 15 6.48 3.12 14.02
C LEU A 15 5.36 2.86 15.04
N LYS A 16 4.61 1.77 14.85
CA LYS A 16 3.55 1.35 15.77
C LYS A 16 4.08 1.08 17.17
N GLN A 17 5.26 0.46 17.29
CA GLN A 17 5.85 0.13 18.59
C GLN A 17 6.27 1.38 19.38
N ARG A 18 6.77 2.40 18.69
CA ARG A 18 7.08 3.72 19.27
C ARG A 18 5.85 4.53 19.66
N SER A 19 4.79 4.45 18.86
CA SER A 19 3.56 5.22 19.05
C SER A 19 2.78 4.81 20.31
N GLY A 20 3.14 3.71 20.98
CA GLY A 20 2.40 3.18 22.13
C GLY A 20 1.00 2.63 21.79
N LEU A 21 0.60 2.70 20.51
CA LEU A 21 -0.66 2.16 19.98
C LEU A 21 -0.56 0.64 19.89
N SER A 22 -0.70 0.04 21.07
CA SER A 22 -0.64 -1.39 21.28
C SER A 22 -1.88 -2.04 20.68
N SER A 23 -1.82 -2.33 19.39
CA SER A 23 -2.75 -3.18 18.65
C SER A 23 -4.02 -2.51 18.13
N CYS A 24 -4.56 -3.10 17.06
CA CYS A 24 -5.50 -2.55 16.09
C CYS A 24 -6.80 -1.91 16.64
N SER A 25 -7.13 -2.11 17.91
CA SER A 25 -8.35 -1.59 18.54
C SER A 25 -8.43 -0.05 18.54
N GLU A 26 -7.29 0.63 18.62
CA GLU A 26 -7.21 2.10 18.60
C GLU A 26 -7.34 2.66 17.17
N TRP A 27 -6.77 1.94 16.19
CA TRP A 27 -6.83 2.28 14.76
C TRP A 27 -8.19 1.98 14.11
N GLY A 28 -8.88 0.93 14.56
CA GLY A 28 -10.19 0.55 14.03
C GLY A 28 -11.25 1.66 14.18
N ARG A 29 -11.13 2.51 15.21
CA ARG A 29 -12.06 3.64 15.43
C ARG A 29 -11.79 4.83 14.52
N LYS A 30 -10.56 4.98 14.00
CA LYS A 30 -10.13 6.15 13.20
C LYS A 30 -10.01 5.88 11.70
N SER A 31 -9.66 4.66 11.28
CA SER A 31 -9.30 4.40 9.87
C SER A 31 -10.30 3.59 9.05
N HIS A 32 -11.40 3.06 9.62
CA HIS A 32 -12.32 2.13 8.92
C HIS A 32 -11.64 0.84 8.40
N ILE A 33 -10.39 0.57 8.80
CA ILE A 33 -9.64 -0.62 8.39
C ILE A 33 -9.76 -1.68 9.49
N SER A 34 -10.18 -2.88 9.11
CA SER A 34 -10.28 -4.02 10.02
C SER A 34 -8.90 -4.54 10.43
N SER A 35 -8.81 -5.08 11.64
CA SER A 35 -7.59 -5.67 12.23
C SER A 35 -6.91 -6.71 11.36
N SER A 36 -7.69 -7.50 10.63
CA SER A 36 -7.13 -8.48 9.70
C SER A 36 -6.37 -7.83 8.53
N THR A 37 -6.89 -6.73 7.96
CA THR A 37 -6.21 -6.03 6.86
C THR A 37 -4.92 -5.40 7.35
N LEU A 38 -4.93 -4.88 8.56
CA LEU A 38 -3.77 -4.28 9.20
C LEU A 38 -2.64 -5.27 9.42
N HIS A 39 -2.98 -6.45 9.95
CA HIS A 39 -2.00 -7.48 10.20
C HIS A 39 -1.31 -7.89 8.89
N ARG A 40 -2.06 -7.97 7.77
CA ARG A 40 -1.45 -8.24 6.46
C ARG A 40 -0.49 -7.13 6.02
N TYR A 41 -0.79 -5.87 6.35
CA TYR A 41 0.09 -4.74 6.05
C TYR A 41 1.36 -4.78 6.91
N CYS A 42 1.24 -4.98 8.22
CA CYS A 42 2.37 -5.09 9.14
C CYS A 42 3.20 -6.36 8.96
N SER A 43 2.64 -7.42 8.35
CA SER A 43 3.36 -8.65 8.02
C SER A 43 3.92 -8.66 6.59
N GLY A 44 3.72 -7.59 5.81
CA GLY A 44 4.19 -7.52 4.41
C GLY A 44 3.46 -8.47 3.46
N THR A 45 2.36 -9.08 3.91
CA THR A 45 1.51 -9.98 3.12
C THR A 45 0.66 -9.20 2.11
N THR A 46 0.36 -7.94 2.41
CA THR A 46 -0.37 -7.04 1.50
C THR A 46 0.17 -5.63 1.64
N VAL A 47 0.31 -4.92 0.54
CA VAL A 47 0.70 -3.50 0.54
C VAL A 47 -0.55 -2.64 0.42
N PRO A 48 -0.65 -1.48 1.09
CA PRO A 48 -1.73 -0.54 0.85
C PRO A 48 -1.79 -0.16 -0.64
N PRO A 49 -2.97 -0.12 -1.29
CA PRO A 49 -3.06 0.22 -2.71
C PRO A 49 -2.91 1.72 -2.98
N ASP A 50 -3.17 2.58 -1.98
CA ASP A 50 -3.22 4.03 -2.14
C ASP A 50 -2.33 4.77 -1.12
N CYS A 51 -1.73 5.87 -1.56
CA CYS A 51 -0.94 6.75 -0.70
C CYS A 51 -1.77 7.37 0.43
N ARG A 52 -3.07 7.61 0.22
CA ARG A 52 -4.00 8.10 1.25
C ARG A 52 -4.08 7.17 2.46
N THR A 53 -4.06 5.86 2.21
CA THR A 53 -4.06 4.84 3.26
C THR A 53 -2.76 4.87 4.05
N VAL A 54 -1.62 5.06 3.37
CA VAL A 54 -0.29 5.18 4.00
C VAL A 54 -0.20 6.43 4.86
N VAL A 55 -0.62 7.59 4.34
CA VAL A 55 -0.62 8.86 5.07
C VAL A 55 -1.54 8.78 6.29
N GLY A 56 -2.76 8.24 6.14
CA GLY A 56 -3.69 8.09 7.26
C GLY A 56 -3.15 7.18 8.37
N ILE A 57 -2.42 6.12 8.00
CA ILE A 57 -1.70 5.24 8.91
C ILE A 57 -0.61 6.00 9.68
N ALA A 58 0.25 6.73 8.98
CA ALA A 58 1.35 7.49 9.57
C ALA A 58 0.83 8.60 10.50
N THR A 59 -0.18 9.35 10.08
CA THR A 59 -0.84 10.37 10.91
C THR A 59 -1.47 9.77 12.16
N ALA A 60 -2.09 8.59 12.06
CA ALA A 60 -2.64 7.89 13.22
C ALA A 60 -1.55 7.41 14.19
N CYS A 61 -0.35 7.09 13.69
CA CYS A 61 0.84 6.80 14.47
C CYS A 61 1.57 8.03 14.99
N SER A 62 1.10 9.25 14.72
CA SER A 62 1.84 10.48 15.04
C SER A 62 3.27 10.45 14.49
N ALA A 63 3.45 9.89 13.28
CA ALA A 63 4.71 9.92 12.58
C ALA A 63 5.07 11.36 12.18
N ASP A 64 6.35 11.71 12.30
CA ASP A 64 6.88 12.97 11.80
C ASP A 64 6.86 13.01 10.26
N ASP A 65 6.95 14.22 9.69
CA ASP A 65 6.89 14.42 8.24
C ASP A 65 8.04 13.70 7.51
N GLU A 66 9.24 13.69 8.11
CA GLU A 66 10.40 12.95 7.57
C GLU A 66 10.11 11.45 7.47
N GLU A 67 9.57 10.84 8.52
CA GLU A 67 9.23 9.42 8.50
C GLU A 67 8.10 9.10 7.53
N LEU A 68 7.12 10.00 7.40
CA LEU A 68 6.07 9.85 6.40
C LEU A 68 6.65 9.84 4.98
N VAL A 69 7.61 10.73 4.69
CA VAL A 69 8.28 10.79 3.38
C VAL A 69 9.07 9.51 3.10
N GLU A 70 9.82 8.99 4.07
CA GLU A 70 10.56 7.73 3.95
C GLU A 70 9.62 6.53 3.73
N LEU A 71 8.54 6.47 4.49
CA LEU A 71 7.52 5.43 4.37
C LEU A 71 6.84 5.48 2.99
N LEU A 72 6.53 6.67 2.48
CA LEU A 72 5.97 6.86 1.14
C LEU A 72 6.96 6.45 0.04
N ALA A 73 8.25 6.71 0.22
CA ALA A 73 9.28 6.28 -0.72
C ALA A 73 9.38 4.74 -0.76
N GLN A 74 9.45 4.09 0.40
CA GLN A 74 9.45 2.62 0.50
C GLN A 74 8.16 2.00 -0.05
N TRP A 75 7.02 2.63 0.19
CA TRP A 75 5.73 2.19 -0.35
C TRP A 75 5.71 2.24 -1.88
N ARG A 76 6.24 3.31 -2.50
CA ARG A 76 6.34 3.43 -3.96
C ARG A 76 7.22 2.33 -4.55
N VAL A 77 8.33 2.02 -3.89
CA VAL A 77 9.22 0.91 -4.30
C VAL A 77 8.51 -0.44 -4.16
N ALA A 78 7.81 -0.67 -3.05
CA ALA A 78 7.11 -1.91 -2.76
C ALA A 78 5.93 -2.19 -3.70
N THR A 79 5.23 -1.14 -4.15
CA THR A 79 4.08 -1.21 -5.05
C THR A 79 4.44 -1.14 -6.53
N GLY A 80 5.71 -0.84 -6.85
CA GLY A 80 6.10 -0.53 -8.23
C GLY A 80 5.48 0.78 -8.75
N GLN A 81 4.96 1.62 -7.86
CA GLN A 81 4.52 2.99 -8.15
C GLN A 81 5.69 3.98 -8.14
N ALA A 82 6.92 3.48 -7.99
CA ALA A 82 8.12 4.21 -8.40
C ALA A 82 7.93 4.50 -9.89
N ALA A 83 7.37 5.68 -10.19
CA ALA A 83 7.18 6.18 -11.53
C ALA A 83 8.56 6.19 -12.18
N LEU A 84 8.89 5.11 -12.87
CA LEU A 84 9.81 5.19 -13.96
C LEU A 84 9.21 6.24 -14.91
N PRO A 85 9.98 7.18 -15.45
CA PRO A 85 9.62 7.80 -16.71
C PRO A 85 9.64 6.70 -17.78
N GLU A 86 8.66 5.81 -17.73
CA GLU A 86 8.41 4.79 -18.73
C GLU A 86 7.82 5.53 -19.92
N ILE A 87 8.70 5.96 -20.81
CA ILE A 87 8.38 6.16 -22.23
C ILE A 87 7.99 4.79 -22.79
N VAL A 88 6.84 4.23 -22.42
CA VAL A 88 6.23 3.04 -23.06
C VAL A 88 4.70 3.10 -22.96
N ARG A 89 4.13 3.47 -24.11
CA ARG A 89 3.02 2.85 -24.86
C ARG A 89 1.64 2.71 -24.19
N PRO A 90 0.55 3.20 -24.84
CA PRO A 90 -0.81 2.89 -24.40
C PRO A 90 -1.02 1.38 -24.38
N ALA A 91 -1.60 0.90 -23.28
CA ALA A 91 -1.93 -0.50 -23.03
C ALA A 91 -2.59 -1.17 -24.26
N PRO A 92 -2.27 -2.45 -24.57
CA PRO A 92 -3.02 -3.17 -25.58
C PRO A 92 -4.45 -3.31 -25.06
N GLU A 93 -5.34 -2.56 -25.69
CA GLU A 93 -6.78 -2.68 -25.56
C GLU A 93 -7.13 -4.15 -25.61
N SER A 94 -7.69 -4.63 -24.49
CA SER A 94 -8.21 -5.97 -24.36
C SER A 94 -9.21 -6.19 -25.50
N ARG A 95 -8.76 -6.80 -26.59
CA ARG A 95 -9.62 -7.38 -27.63
C ARG A 95 -10.53 -8.40 -26.92
N ARG A 96 -11.65 -7.91 -26.40
CA ARG A 96 -12.86 -8.70 -26.31
C ARG A 96 -13.32 -8.91 -27.74
N SER A 97 -12.77 -9.94 -28.37
CA SER A 97 -13.48 -10.61 -29.44
C SER A 97 -14.74 -11.21 -28.84
N PRO A 98 -15.90 -10.97 -29.47
CA PRO A 98 -16.62 -12.11 -29.98
C PRO A 98 -16.91 -11.90 -31.46
N ARG A 99 -16.36 -12.78 -32.28
CA ARG A 99 -16.95 -13.12 -33.58
C ARG A 99 -17.52 -14.55 -33.44
N PRO A 100 -18.37 -15.02 -34.36
CA PRO A 100 -19.31 -14.33 -35.26
C PRO A 100 -20.71 -14.97 -35.18
N ARG A 101 -21.78 -14.29 -35.59
CA ARG A 101 -22.93 -15.01 -36.20
C ARG A 101 -23.58 -14.16 -37.30
N THR A 102 -23.33 -14.62 -38.52
CA THR A 102 -24.01 -14.29 -39.76
C THR A 102 -25.34 -15.05 -39.87
N PHE A 103 -26.25 -14.52 -40.70
CA PHE A 103 -27.51 -15.13 -41.21
C PHE A 103 -28.67 -15.23 -40.19
N SER A 104 -29.93 -14.92 -40.52
CA SER A 104 -30.63 -14.65 -41.79
C SER A 104 -31.88 -13.81 -41.54
#